data_AF-A0A914X561-F1
#
_entry.id   AF-A0A914X561-F1
#
_cell.length_a   1.000
_cell.length_b   1.000
_cell.length_c   1.000
_cell.angle_alpha   90.00
_cell.angle_beta   90.00
_cell.angle_gamma   90.00
#
_symmetry.space_group_name_H-M   'P 1'
#
loop_
_entity.id
_entity.type
_entity.pdbx_description
1 polymer ?
#
loop_
_entity_poly.entity_id
_entity_poly.type
_entity_poly.pdbx_seq_one_letter_code
_entity_poly.pdbx_strand_id
1 'polypeptide(L)'
;MSITPLADTSDLVDLYKPLKLFLKPTARVNISVALPQLKDPGQSISNWDLMERIKKMVHPIQFAAIKVAKSTIEFVRFEADVDNRQLMNKVIKTLDGSAIKVIGFYESLKVRAAEAKSDFPSRHDWDSFFRDAKNMNE
;
A
#
# COMPACT_ATOMS: atom_id res chain seq x y z
N MET A 1 5.93 3.11 -23.42
CA MET A 1 5.62 1.75 -22.93
C MET A 1 6.87 1.28 -22.18
N SER A 2 6.87 1.25 -20.85
CA SER A 2 8.02 0.83 -20.06
C SER A 2 8.00 -0.69 -19.90
N ILE A 3 9.07 -1.35 -20.30
CA ILE A 3 9.26 -2.78 -20.04
C ILE A 3 9.95 -2.89 -18.68
N THR A 4 9.30 -3.58 -17.73
CA THR A 4 9.85 -3.81 -16.40
C THR A 4 10.08 -5.31 -16.22
N PRO A 5 11.28 -5.74 -15.80
CA PRO A 5 11.54 -7.15 -15.52
C PRO A 5 10.69 -7.59 -14.32
N LEU A 6 10.01 -8.73 -14.46
CA LEU A 6 9.20 -9.33 -13.40
C LEU A 6 10.06 -10.33 -12.62
N ALA A 7 10.33 -10.04 -11.34
CA ALA A 7 11.17 -10.90 -10.50
C ALA A 7 10.45 -12.17 -10.01
N ASP A 8 9.15 -12.07 -9.73
CA ASP A 8 8.34 -13.15 -9.18
C ASP A 8 7.15 -13.47 -10.10
N THR A 9 7.05 -14.74 -10.48
CA THR A 9 6.02 -15.29 -11.37
C THR A 9 5.07 -16.26 -10.66
N SER A 10 5.21 -16.42 -9.34
CA SER A 10 4.52 -17.46 -8.54
C SER A 10 2.99 -17.32 -8.49
N ASP A 11 2.45 -16.13 -8.73
CA ASP A 11 1.02 -15.82 -8.68
C ASP A 11 0.43 -15.40 -10.04
N LEU A 12 1.15 -15.67 -11.15
CA LEU A 12 0.64 -15.41 -12.49
C LEU A 12 -0.64 -16.22 -12.74
N VAL A 13 -1.61 -15.56 -13.38
CA VAL A 13 -2.88 -16.16 -13.78
C VAL A 13 -2.94 -16.24 -15.30
N ASP A 14 -3.34 -17.38 -15.84
CA ASP A 14 -3.51 -17.57 -17.27
C ASP A 14 -4.59 -16.62 -17.82
N LEU A 15 -4.23 -15.74 -18.77
CA LEU A 15 -5.19 -15.00 -19.58
C LEU A 15 -5.52 -15.77 -20.84
N TYR A 16 -4.48 -16.16 -21.57
CA TYR A 16 -4.60 -16.88 -22.84
C TYR A 16 -3.35 -17.73 -23.12
N LYS A 17 -3.44 -19.01 -22.76
CA LYS A 17 -2.35 -19.99 -22.87
C LYS A 17 -1.75 -20.12 -24.29
N PRO A 18 -2.54 -20.16 -25.38
CA PRO A 18 -1.98 -20.35 -26.72
C PRO A 18 -0.97 -19.27 -27.12
N LEU A 19 -1.13 -18.04 -26.61
CA LEU A 19 -0.19 -16.94 -26.85
C LEU A 19 0.69 -16.63 -25.64
N LYS A 20 0.71 -17.50 -24.62
CA LYS A 20 1.48 -17.31 -23.38
C LYS A 20 1.21 -15.96 -22.72
N LEU A 21 -0.06 -15.54 -22.71
CA LEU A 21 -0.49 -14.33 -22.03
C LEU A 21 -0.91 -14.64 -20.60
N PHE A 22 -0.35 -13.89 -19.66
CA PHE A 22 -0.59 -14.02 -18.23
C PHE A 22 -0.95 -12.68 -17.63
N LEU A 23 -1.77 -12.69 -16.59
CA LEU A 23 -2.04 -11.55 -15.72
C LEU A 23 -1.19 -11.66 -14.47
N LYS A 24 -0.59 -10.55 -14.06
CA LYS A 24 0.04 -10.39 -12.75
C LYS A 24 -0.94 -9.67 -11.82
N PRO A 25 -1.46 -10.33 -10.77
CA PRO A 25 -2.31 -9.67 -9.79
C PRO A 25 -1.57 -8.52 -9.12
N THR A 26 -2.26 -7.41 -8.88
CA THR A 26 -1.72 -6.31 -8.07
C THR A 26 -1.85 -6.67 -6.59
N ALA A 27 -0.75 -6.58 -5.84
CA ALA A 27 -0.74 -6.68 -4.39
C ALA A 27 -0.20 -5.36 -3.82
N ARG A 28 -1.08 -4.60 -3.16
CA ARG A 28 -0.78 -3.24 -2.68
C ARG A 28 -1.16 -3.09 -1.21
N VAL A 29 -0.28 -2.44 -0.44
CA VAL A 29 -0.47 -2.14 0.97
C VAL A 29 -0.65 -0.64 1.17
N ASN A 30 -1.64 -0.26 1.97
CA ASN A 30 -1.78 1.08 2.52
C ASN A 30 -1.12 1.13 3.90
N ILE A 31 -0.16 2.03 4.09
CA ILE A 31 0.61 2.19 5.33
C ILE A 31 0.40 3.61 5.84
N SER A 32 -0.24 3.78 7.00
CA SER A 32 -0.48 5.09 7.62
C SER A 32 0.37 5.24 8.88
N VAL A 33 1.15 6.31 8.94
CA VAL A 33 1.98 6.68 10.10
C VAL A 33 1.33 7.88 10.79
N ALA A 34 0.95 7.71 12.05
CA ALA A 34 0.41 8.79 12.86
C ALA A 34 1.52 9.76 13.25
N LEU A 35 1.31 11.05 12.99
CA LEU A 35 2.22 12.12 13.36
C LEU A 35 1.89 12.64 14.77
N PRO A 36 2.89 13.08 15.54
CA PRO A 36 2.66 13.66 16.84
C PRO A 36 2.16 15.10 16.68
N GLN A 37 1.56 15.66 17.73
CA GLN A 37 1.31 17.09 17.73
C GLN A 37 2.65 17.84 17.85
N LEU A 38 3.00 18.57 16.78
CA LEU A 38 4.21 19.38 16.72
C LEU A 38 4.05 20.57 17.69
N LYS A 39 4.76 20.52 18.82
CA LYS A 39 4.69 21.57 19.86
C LYS A 39 5.64 22.73 19.58
N ASP A 40 6.79 22.42 18.97
CA ASP A 40 7.86 23.38 18.75
C ASP A 40 7.82 23.93 17.30
N PRO A 41 7.88 25.26 17.11
CA PRO A 41 7.97 25.87 15.79
C PRO A 41 9.20 25.37 15.01
N GLY A 42 9.00 24.94 13.76
CA GLY A 42 10.08 24.45 12.88
C GLY A 42 10.38 22.95 12.99
N GLN A 43 9.76 22.24 13.94
CA GLN A 43 9.85 20.78 13.99
C GLN A 43 9.07 20.17 12.81
N SER A 44 9.69 19.24 12.08
CA SER A 44 9.04 18.56 10.96
C SER A 44 9.53 17.12 10.82
N ILE A 45 8.72 16.27 10.21
CA ILE A 45 9.06 14.87 9.94
C ILE A 45 9.15 14.71 8.41
N SER A 46 10.29 14.21 7.94
CA SER A 46 10.51 13.95 6.51
C SER A 46 9.76 12.69 6.06
N ASN A 47 8.94 12.82 5.02
CA ASN A 47 8.29 11.66 4.37
C ASN A 47 9.30 10.61 3.90
N TRP A 48 10.48 11.05 3.45
CA TRP A 48 11.54 10.14 3.00
C TRP A 48 12.14 9.35 4.16
N ASP A 49 12.39 9.99 5.32
CA ASP A 49 12.90 9.29 6.50
C ASP A 49 11.90 8.23 7.00
N LEU A 50 10.60 8.57 7.00
CA LEU A 50 9.54 7.59 7.29
C LEU A 50 9.55 6.42 6.30
N MET A 51 9.66 6.70 5.00
CA MET A 51 9.72 5.68 3.95
C MET A 51 10.92 4.74 4.12
N GLU A 52 12.11 5.27 4.42
CA GLU A 52 13.30 4.46 4.65
C GLU A 52 13.19 3.60 5.92
N ARG A 53 12.57 4.14 6.98
CA ARG A 53 12.29 3.36 8.19
C ARG A 53 11.31 2.22 7.92
N ILE A 54 10.24 2.48 7.17
CA ILE A 54 9.27 1.45 6.75
C ILE A 54 9.97 0.35 5.95
N LYS A 55 10.81 0.70 4.97
CA LYS A 55 11.60 -0.27 4.18
C LYS A 55 12.52 -1.11 5.07
N LYS A 56 13.19 -0.49 6.06
CA LYS A 56 14.05 -1.20 7.00
C LYS A 56 13.26 -2.19 7.87
N MET A 57 12.06 -1.84 8.30
CA MET A 57 11.22 -2.71 9.14
C MET A 57 10.76 -3.97 8.42
N VAL A 58 10.55 -3.92 7.10
CA VAL A 58 10.09 -5.08 6.32
C VAL A 58 11.21 -5.90 5.71
N HIS A 59 12.47 -5.48 5.84
CA HIS A 59 13.63 -6.22 5.33
C HIS A 59 13.64 -7.65 5.88
N PRO A 60 13.87 -8.70 5.04
CA PRO A 60 14.41 -8.67 3.69
C PRO A 60 13.40 -8.42 2.56
N ILE A 61 12.11 -8.23 2.85
CA ILE A 61 11.09 -7.95 1.83
C ILE A 61 11.35 -6.58 1.23
N GLN A 62 11.31 -6.50 -0.10
CA GLN A 62 11.45 -5.24 -0.86
C GLN A 62 10.11 -4.86 -1.48
N PHE A 63 9.81 -3.56 -1.48
CA PHE A 63 8.68 -3.04 -2.22
C PHE A 63 9.06 -2.89 -3.69
N ALA A 64 8.17 -3.32 -4.60
CA ALA A 64 8.32 -3.07 -6.03
C ALA A 64 8.20 -1.57 -6.33
N ALA A 65 7.28 -0.90 -5.63
CA ALA A 65 7.14 0.54 -5.62
C ALA A 65 6.60 1.01 -4.27
N ILE A 66 6.95 2.21 -3.84
CA ILE A 66 6.36 2.87 -2.67
C ILE A 66 6.32 4.37 -2.90
N LYS A 67 5.18 4.99 -2.61
CA LYS A 67 4.95 6.44 -2.80
C LYS A 67 4.13 7.01 -1.64
N VAL A 68 4.24 8.32 -1.43
CA VAL A 68 3.33 9.04 -0.55
C VAL A 68 1.98 9.20 -1.26
N ALA A 69 0.92 8.66 -0.69
CA ALA A 69 -0.44 8.76 -1.22
C ALA A 69 -1.19 9.96 -0.61
N LYS A 70 -0.98 10.25 0.68
CA LYS A 70 -1.58 11.41 1.36
C LYS A 70 -0.67 11.88 2.49
N SER A 71 -0.54 13.19 2.66
CA SER A 71 0.17 13.77 3.80
C SER A 71 -0.73 14.83 4.43
N THR A 72 -0.85 14.78 5.75
CA THR A 72 -1.65 15.70 6.58
C THR A 72 -0.85 16.04 7.83
N ILE A 73 -1.38 16.94 8.66
CA ILE A 73 -0.77 17.27 9.96
C ILE A 73 -0.86 16.09 10.94
N GLU A 74 -1.88 15.23 10.81
CA GLU A 74 -2.14 14.12 11.74
C GLU A 74 -1.51 12.80 11.31
N PHE A 75 -1.31 12.58 10.00
CA PHE A 75 -0.74 11.35 9.48
C PHE A 75 -0.14 11.50 8.09
N VAL A 76 0.78 10.59 7.76
CA VAL A 76 1.28 10.34 6.40
C VAL A 76 0.84 8.95 5.96
N ARG A 77 0.23 8.83 4.78
CA ARG A 77 -0.14 7.56 4.16
C ARG A 77 0.73 7.28 2.96
N PHE A 78 1.29 6.07 2.93
CA PHE A 78 2.04 5.50 1.83
C PHE A 78 1.22 4.40 1.15
N GLU A 79 1.38 4.29 -0.15
CA GLU A 79 0.98 3.12 -0.94
C GLU A 79 2.24 2.39 -1.37
N ALA A 80 2.29 1.09 -1.11
CA ALA A 80 3.42 0.25 -1.47
C ALA A 80 2.95 -0.99 -2.23
N ASP A 81 3.50 -1.19 -3.43
CA ASP A 81 3.29 -2.40 -4.23
C ASP A 81 4.31 -3.47 -3.78
N VAL A 82 3.84 -4.70 -3.67
CA VAL A 82 4.63 -5.89 -3.31
C VAL A 82 4.41 -6.97 -4.36
N ASP A 83 5.37 -7.89 -4.48
CA ASP A 83 5.37 -8.83 -5.62
C ASP A 83 4.19 -9.81 -5.61
N ASN A 84 3.68 -10.20 -4.45
CA ASN A 84 2.54 -11.12 -4.36
C ASN A 84 1.77 -10.95 -3.04
N ARG A 85 0.57 -11.55 -2.97
CA ARG A 85 -0.29 -11.49 -1.77
C ARG A 85 0.32 -12.13 -0.53
N GLN A 86 1.17 -13.15 -0.65
CA GLN A 86 1.80 -13.77 0.51
C GLN A 86 2.80 -12.81 1.18
N LEU A 87 3.61 -12.11 0.39
CA LEU A 87 4.52 -11.07 0.87
C LEU A 87 3.74 -9.87 1.42
N MET A 88 2.63 -9.49 0.78
CA MET A 88 1.71 -8.46 1.30
C MET A 88 1.24 -8.77 2.72
N ASN A 89 0.76 -9.99 2.95
CA ASN A 89 0.31 -10.42 4.28
C ASN A 89 1.44 -10.39 5.32
N LYS A 90 2.67 -10.76 4.93
CA LYS A 90 3.85 -10.64 5.80
C LYS A 90 4.15 -9.18 6.13
N VAL A 91 4.13 -8.29 5.13
CA VAL A 91 4.33 -6.84 5.32
C VAL A 91 3.28 -6.26 6.27
N ILE A 92 2.00 -6.56 6.05
CA ILE A 92 0.91 -6.08 6.91
C ILE A 92 1.11 -6.58 8.35
N LYS A 93 1.41 -7.86 8.54
CA LYS A 93 1.65 -8.44 9.87
C LYS A 93 2.85 -7.81 10.59
N THR A 94 3.89 -7.42 9.85
CA THR A 94 5.08 -6.76 10.41
C THR A 94 4.81 -5.30 10.77
N LEU A 95 4.03 -4.59 9.96
CA LEU A 95 3.85 -3.13 10.11
C LEU A 95 2.63 -2.74 10.94
N ASP A 96 1.51 -3.47 10.88
CA ASP A 96 0.30 -3.05 11.58
C ASP A 96 0.47 -3.16 13.10
N GLY A 97 0.16 -2.07 13.80
CA GLY A 97 0.37 -1.96 15.24
C GLY A 97 1.82 -1.72 15.67
N SER A 98 2.76 -1.64 14.72
CA SER A 98 4.15 -1.30 15.03
C SER A 98 4.33 0.20 15.28
N ALA A 99 5.54 0.60 15.69
CA ALA A 99 5.86 2.00 15.93
C ALA A 99 7.24 2.38 15.36
N ILE A 100 7.35 3.60 14.84
CA ILE A 100 8.57 4.16 14.27
C ILE A 100 9.11 5.24 15.20
N LYS A 101 10.35 5.09 15.66
CA LYS A 101 11.06 6.15 16.38
C LYS A 101 11.72 7.09 15.37
N VAL A 102 11.47 8.39 15.47
CA VAL A 102 12.08 9.43 14.61
C VAL A 102 12.99 10.31 15.46
N ILE A 103 14.13 10.73 14.90
CA ILE A 103 15.08 11.60 15.60
C ILE A 103 14.42 12.96 15.84
N GLY A 104 14.62 13.53 17.03
CA GLY A 104 14.00 14.80 17.42
C GLY A 104 12.59 14.68 17.99
N PHE A 105 12.05 13.46 18.11
CA PHE A 105 10.75 13.19 18.74
C PHE A 105 10.91 12.17 19.86
N TYR A 106 10.31 12.46 21.02
CA TYR A 106 10.28 11.53 22.15
C TYR A 106 9.27 10.41 21.93
N GLU A 107 8.11 10.74 21.36
CA GLU A 107 7.04 9.78 21.08
C GLU A 107 7.34 8.96 19.83
N SER A 108 7.04 7.66 19.90
CA SER A 108 7.12 6.78 18.72
C SER A 108 5.83 6.90 17.90
N LEU A 109 5.98 6.95 16.59
CA LEU A 109 4.90 7.15 15.64
C LEU A 109 4.20 5.82 15.36
N LYS A 110 2.91 5.73 15.66
CA LYS A 110 2.14 4.49 15.44
C LYS A 110 1.95 4.23 13.95
N VAL A 111 2.12 2.99 13.54
CA VAL A 111 1.93 2.53 12.17
C VAL A 111 0.68 1.66 12.08
N ARG A 112 -0.13 1.92 11.07
CA ARG A 112 -1.25 1.07 10.65
C ARG A 112 -1.01 0.60 9.22
N ALA A 113 -1.21 -0.69 8.98
CA ALA A 113 -1.05 -1.27 7.65
C ALA A 113 -2.23 -2.16 7.31
N ALA A 114 -2.71 -2.06 6.07
CA ALA A 114 -3.81 -2.88 5.55
C ALA A 114 -3.67 -3.07 4.04
N GLU A 115 -4.34 -4.10 3.50
CA GLU A 115 -4.48 -4.24 2.05
C GLU A 115 -5.16 -2.98 1.49
N ALA A 116 -4.61 -2.47 0.40
CA ALA A 116 -5.21 -1.35 -0.30
C ALA A 116 -6.53 -1.79 -0.95
N LYS A 117 -7.56 -0.96 -0.83
CA LYS A 117 -8.80 -1.18 -1.59
C LYS A 117 -8.50 -1.06 -3.08
N SER A 118 -9.17 -1.88 -3.88
CA SER A 118 -9.17 -1.75 -5.33
C SER A 118 -9.73 -0.38 -5.71
N ASP A 119 -9.05 0.34 -6.61
CA ASP A 119 -9.56 1.56 -7.23
C ASP A 119 -10.75 1.28 -8.17
N PHE A 120 -10.95 0.00 -8.52
CA PHE A 120 -12.04 -0.46 -9.38
C PHE A 120 -13.18 -1.05 -8.56
N PRO A 121 -14.45 -0.82 -8.98
CA PRO A 121 -15.60 -1.37 -8.29
C PRO A 121 -15.52 -2.90 -8.25
N SER A 122 -15.79 -3.47 -7.09
CA SER A 122 -15.98 -4.90 -6.92
C SER A 122 -17.26 -5.35 -7.62
N ARG A 123 -17.45 -6.66 -7.78
CA ARG A 123 -18.71 -7.21 -8.27
C ARG A 123 -19.90 -6.73 -7.43
N HIS A 124 -19.73 -6.64 -6.11
CA HIS A 124 -20.76 -6.12 -5.21
C HIS A 124 -21.08 -4.64 -5.45
N ASP A 125 -20.07 -3.81 -5.72
CA ASP A 125 -20.27 -2.41 -6.05
C ASP A 125 -21.04 -2.27 -7.37
N TRP A 126 -20.73 -3.10 -8.37
CA TRP A 126 -21.49 -3.16 -9.62
C TRP A 126 -22.93 -3.64 -9.43
N ASP A 127 -23.12 -4.75 -8.71
CA ASP A 127 -24.46 -5.31 -8.45
C ASP A 127 -25.34 -4.31 -7.66
N SER A 128 -24.75 -3.51 -6.77
CA SER A 128 -25.45 -2.46 -6.03
C SER A 128 -25.78 -1.28 -6.96
N PHE A 129 -24.83 -0.84 -7.78
CA PHE A 129 -25.03 0.23 -8.75
C PHE A 129 -26.18 -0.07 -9.73
N PHE A 130 -26.20 -1.26 -10.33
CA PHE A 130 -27.25 -1.65 -11.28
C PHE A 130 -28.62 -1.86 -10.61
N ARG A 131 -28.65 -2.31 -9.35
CA ARG A 131 -29.90 -2.43 -8.58
C ARG A 131 -30.56 -1.06 -8.35
N ASP A 132 -29.75 -0.05 -8.05
CA ASP A 132 -30.25 1.29 -7.69
C ASP A 132 -30.47 2.19 -8.92
N ALA A 133 -29.87 1.85 -10.06
CA ALA A 133 -30.00 2.59 -11.31
C ALA A 133 -31.36 2.30 -11.99
N LYS A 134 -32.40 3.04 -11.61
CA LYS A 134 -33.78 2.91 -12.13
C LYS A 134 -33.95 3.02 -13.66
N ASN A 135 -32.92 3.46 -14.39
CA ASN A 135 -32.96 3.72 -15.84
C ASN A 135 -31.89 2.98 -16.64
N MET A 136 -31.17 2.01 -16.05
CA MET A 136 -30.29 1.13 -16.82
C MET A 136 -30.99 -0.20 -16.99
N ASN A 137 -31.38 -0.50 -18.23
CA ASN A 137 -31.95 -1.79 -18.59
C ASN A 137 -30.82 -2.83 -18.55
N GLU A 138 -31.08 -3.98 -17.91
CA GLU A 138 -30.31 -5.22 -18.14
C GLU A 138 -30.24 -5.58 -19.63
#